data_AF-G2GM64-F1
#
_entry.id   AF-G2GM64-F1
#
_cell.length_a   1.000
_cell.length_b   1.000
_cell.length_c   1.000
_cell.angle_alpha   90.00
_cell.angle_beta   90.00
_cell.angle_gamma   90.00
#
_symmetry.space_group_name_H-M   'P 1'
#
loop_
_entity.id
_entity.type
_entity.pdbx_description
1 polymer ?
#
loop_
_entity_poly.entity_id
_entity_poly.type
_entity_poly.pdbx_seq_one_letter_code
_entity_poly.pdbx_strand_id
1 'polypeptide(L)'
;MSTERELLGLRRDQALADLIDLERQVADGEIPEEAARRLRGRYEATAASAIEALDAVTAPGTGRPAGAAKRAARPGPDQAARRQAGLALYVALFCAAVVTVGLLLPRYVAERPEGGFITGNEAAAPAPGSSLDPAPSASPRDLSKVTEAEMEKVVAANPNVLGMRLALAARYAGKGQYDKAVEHYGVALKQNPDDAGVRAQAGWLLFKMGRADNALRFLDQALALDPSSADALWYKANILFEGRKDATGALKILRGLQSRTDLPAERRTEVERLTATVRRAADGS
;
A
#
# COMPACT_ATOMS: atom_id res chain seq x y z
N MET A 1 -8.50 1.60 30.25
CA MET A 1 -7.77 2.88 30.33
C MET A 1 -6.56 2.95 29.40
N SER A 2 -5.74 1.89 29.26
CA SER A 2 -4.60 1.89 28.33
C SER A 2 -4.98 2.04 26.84
N THR A 3 -5.99 1.31 26.37
CA THR A 3 -6.40 1.29 24.95
C THR A 3 -7.05 2.59 24.48
N GLU A 4 -7.82 3.25 25.34
CA GLU A 4 -8.47 4.52 25.02
C GLU A 4 -7.46 5.67 24.90
N ARG A 5 -6.48 5.74 25.81
CA ARG A 5 -5.37 6.69 25.76
C ARG A 5 -4.52 6.49 24.50
N GLU A 6 -4.26 5.23 24.13
CA GLU A 6 -3.48 4.90 22.93
C GLU A 6 -4.18 5.31 21.64
N LEU A 7 -5.49 5.06 21.53
CA LEU A 7 -6.30 5.50 20.39
C LEU A 7 -6.37 7.03 20.27
N LEU A 8 -6.49 7.74 21.39
CA LEU A 8 -6.47 9.21 21.40
C LEU A 8 -5.09 9.76 21.00
N GLY A 9 -4.00 9.11 21.44
CA GLY A 9 -2.64 9.41 21.01
C GLY A 9 -2.46 9.26 19.49
N LEU A 10 -2.88 8.12 18.95
CA LEU A 10 -2.83 7.85 17.52
C LEU A 10 -3.63 8.90 16.71
N ARG A 11 -4.82 9.27 17.21
CA ARG A 11 -5.69 10.25 16.54
C ARG A 11 -5.09 11.65 16.55
N ARG A 12 -4.46 12.06 17.65
CA ARG A 12 -3.70 13.32 17.74
C ARG A 12 -2.54 13.31 16.75
N ASP A 13 -1.73 12.26 16.76
CA ASP A 13 -0.51 12.17 15.97
C ASP A 13 -0.81 12.15 14.46
N GLN A 14 -1.88 11.45 14.06
CA GLN A 14 -2.36 11.47 12.68
C GLN A 14 -2.82 12.88 12.26
N ALA A 15 -3.63 13.57 13.09
CA ALA A 15 -4.12 14.91 12.76
C ALA A 15 -2.99 15.95 12.65
N LEU A 16 -1.94 15.83 13.47
CA LEU A 16 -0.75 16.68 13.38
C LEU A 16 0.09 16.38 12.13
N ALA A 17 0.24 15.10 11.76
CA ALA A 17 0.91 14.72 10.53
C ALA A 17 0.17 15.24 9.29
N ASP A 18 -1.15 15.14 9.29
CA ASP A 18 -2.00 15.65 8.21
C ASP A 18 -1.93 17.18 8.08
N LEU A 19 -1.76 17.91 9.20
CA LEU A 19 -1.50 19.36 9.18
C LEU A 19 -0.17 19.70 8.52
N ILE A 20 0.90 18.99 8.89
CA ILE A 20 2.24 19.23 8.34
C ILE A 20 2.25 18.95 6.83
N ASP A 21 1.62 17.87 6.38
CA ASP A 21 1.55 17.57 4.94
C ASP A 21 0.66 18.57 4.19
N LEU A 22 -0.44 19.04 4.80
CA LEU A 22 -1.27 20.10 4.22
C LEU A 22 -0.48 21.40 4.03
N GLU A 23 0.28 21.85 5.03
CA GLU A 23 1.10 23.07 4.91
C GLU A 23 2.17 22.93 3.83
N ARG A 24 2.77 21.74 3.70
CA ARG A 24 3.73 21.45 2.63
C ARG A 24 3.05 21.54 1.26
N GLN A 25 1.90 20.92 1.07
CA GLN A 25 1.15 20.96 -0.19
C GLN A 25 0.69 22.38 -0.56
N VAL A 26 0.39 23.21 0.43
CA VAL A 26 0.09 24.64 0.22
C VAL A 26 1.34 25.41 -0.20
N ALA A 27 2.47 25.19 0.47
CA ALA A 27 3.75 25.82 0.12
C ALA A 27 4.23 25.42 -1.29
N ASP A 28 4.00 24.17 -1.67
CA ASP A 28 4.32 23.62 -3.00
C ASP A 28 3.31 24.07 -4.08
N GLY A 29 2.23 24.77 -3.70
CA GLY A 29 1.20 25.28 -4.61
C GLY A 29 0.22 24.21 -5.12
N GLU A 30 0.27 22.99 -4.57
CA GLU A 30 -0.61 21.88 -4.93
C GLU A 30 -2.04 22.09 -4.42
N ILE A 31 -2.20 22.80 -3.30
CA ILE A 31 -3.49 23.16 -2.73
C ILE A 31 -3.59 24.69 -2.59
N PRO A 32 -4.62 25.32 -3.19
CA PRO A 32 -4.89 26.74 -2.97
C PRO A 32 -5.16 27.03 -1.49
N GLU A 33 -4.58 28.11 -0.96
CA GLU A 33 -4.74 28.54 0.45
C GLU A 33 -6.22 28.54 0.90
N GLU A 34 -7.13 28.95 0.02
CA GLU A 34 -8.56 29.01 0.32
C GLU A 34 -9.20 27.64 0.57
N ALA A 35 -8.74 26.62 -0.17
CA ALA A 35 -9.17 25.24 0.01
C ALA A 35 -8.53 24.63 1.25
N ALA A 36 -7.27 24.97 1.52
CA ALA A 36 -6.53 24.52 2.70
C ALA A 36 -7.13 25.03 4.01
N ARG A 37 -7.65 26.28 4.06
CA ARG A 37 -8.28 26.85 5.27
C ARG A 37 -9.32 25.93 5.92
N ARG A 38 -10.17 25.27 5.12
CA ARG A 38 -11.20 24.34 5.63
C ARG A 38 -10.61 23.02 6.13
N LEU A 39 -9.56 22.53 5.48
CA LEU A 39 -8.87 21.30 5.88
C LEU A 39 -8.07 21.53 7.17
N ARG A 40 -7.31 22.62 7.23
CA ARG A 40 -6.54 23.07 8.39
C ARG A 40 -7.42 23.12 9.63
N GLY A 41 -8.56 23.83 9.56
CA GLY A 41 -9.48 23.92 10.70
C GLY A 41 -10.06 22.56 11.16
N ARG A 42 -10.26 21.59 10.27
CA ARG A 42 -10.72 20.25 10.65
C ARG A 42 -9.63 19.45 11.36
N TYR A 43 -8.40 19.52 10.87
CA TYR A 43 -7.28 18.81 11.49
C TYR A 43 -6.89 19.44 12.83
N GLU A 44 -6.86 20.78 12.92
CA GLU A 44 -6.66 21.51 14.17
C GLU A 44 -7.72 21.14 15.22
N ALA A 45 -9.01 21.14 14.84
CA ALA A 45 -10.09 20.74 15.74
C ALA A 45 -9.96 19.28 16.20
N THR A 46 -9.50 18.38 15.32
CA THR A 46 -9.29 16.97 15.64
C THR A 46 -8.11 16.78 16.58
N ALA A 47 -6.99 17.48 16.34
CA ALA A 47 -5.83 17.46 17.21
C ALA A 47 -6.15 18.05 18.59
N ALA A 48 -6.81 19.20 18.64
CA ALA A 48 -7.24 19.84 19.89
C ALA A 48 -8.17 18.93 20.71
N SER A 49 -9.20 18.37 20.09
CA SER A 49 -10.12 17.46 20.78
C SER A 49 -9.42 16.20 21.31
N ALA A 50 -8.45 15.65 20.57
CA ALA A 50 -7.69 14.49 21.02
C ALA A 50 -6.75 14.83 22.18
N ILE A 51 -6.13 16.02 22.17
CA ILE A 51 -5.28 16.52 23.26
C ILE A 51 -6.12 16.73 24.53
N GLU A 52 -7.25 17.44 24.44
CA GLU A 52 -8.16 17.66 25.58
C GLU A 52 -8.63 16.33 26.19
N ALA A 53 -8.97 15.34 25.35
CA ALA A 53 -9.36 14.02 25.80
C ALA A 53 -8.20 13.26 26.47
N LEU A 54 -6.96 13.39 25.97
CA LEU A 54 -5.77 12.80 26.61
C LEU A 54 -5.50 13.43 27.97
N ASP A 55 -5.67 14.74 28.10
CA ASP A 55 -5.48 15.46 29.36
C ASP A 55 -6.56 15.06 30.38
N ALA A 56 -7.81 14.92 29.94
CA ALA A 56 -8.91 14.43 30.78
C ALA A 56 -8.69 12.98 31.26
N VAL A 57 -8.08 12.12 30.44
CA VAL A 57 -7.72 10.73 30.81
C VAL A 57 -6.49 10.68 31.75
N THR A 58 -5.67 11.73 31.76
CA THR A 58 -4.45 11.81 32.59
C THR A 58 -4.68 12.46 33.95
N ALA A 59 -5.75 13.25 34.11
CA ALA A 59 -6.09 13.89 35.37
C ALA A 59 -6.52 12.87 36.44
N PRO A 60 -5.92 12.87 37.65
CA PRO A 60 -6.34 12.00 38.73
C PRO A 60 -7.75 12.39 39.19
N GLY A 61 -8.63 11.38 39.21
CA GLY A 61 -10.03 11.39 39.63
C GLY A 61 -10.55 12.69 40.25
N THR A 62 -11.12 13.56 39.42
CA THR A 62 -12.10 14.55 39.87
C THR A 62 -13.32 14.47 38.97
N GLY A 63 -14.45 14.15 39.60
CA GLY A 63 -15.84 14.38 39.17
C GLY A 63 -16.14 14.45 37.68
N ARG A 64 -16.82 13.42 37.18
CA ARG A 64 -17.71 13.49 36.02
C ARG A 64 -18.56 14.79 36.06
N PRO A 65 -18.57 15.61 34.99
CA PRO A 65 -19.74 16.37 34.64
C PRO A 65 -20.56 15.57 33.62
N ALA A 66 -21.83 15.37 33.98
CA ALA A 66 -22.86 14.93 33.07
C ALA A 66 -23.25 16.07 32.11
N GLY A 67 -23.60 15.72 30.87
CA GLY A 67 -24.15 16.63 29.85
C GLY A 67 -23.20 16.76 28.65
N ALA A 68 -23.56 16.41 27.41
CA ALA A 68 -24.83 16.58 26.76
C ALA A 68 -25.13 15.42 25.79
N ALA A 69 -26.06 14.55 26.17
CA ALA A 69 -26.76 13.71 25.21
C ALA A 69 -27.86 14.58 24.58
N LYS A 70 -27.63 15.06 23.34
CA LYS A 70 -28.71 15.55 22.49
C LYS A 70 -29.76 14.43 22.37
N ARG A 71 -30.94 14.63 22.97
CA ARG A 71 -32.12 13.80 22.71
C ARG A 71 -32.44 13.88 21.22
N ALA A 72 -32.00 12.87 20.47
CA ALA A 72 -32.53 12.62 19.14
C ALA A 72 -33.99 12.21 19.31
N ALA A 73 -34.89 12.93 18.65
CA ALA A 73 -36.31 12.60 18.62
C ALA A 73 -36.50 11.16 18.15
N ARG A 74 -37.34 10.39 18.86
CA ARG A 74 -37.74 9.04 18.43
C ARG A 74 -38.38 9.15 17.04
N PRO A 75 -37.88 8.43 16.03
CA PRO A 75 -38.55 8.39 14.73
C PRO A 75 -39.93 7.75 14.91
N GLY A 76 -40.97 8.36 14.33
CA GLY A 76 -42.32 7.82 14.35
C GLY A 76 -42.41 6.44 13.67
N PRO A 77 -43.42 5.62 14.00
CA PRO A 77 -43.52 4.22 13.55
C PRO A 77 -43.43 4.08 12.01
N ASP A 78 -43.93 5.06 11.26
CA ASP A 78 -43.90 5.05 9.79
C ASP A 78 -42.51 5.31 9.18
N GLN A 79 -41.61 6.02 9.88
CA GLN A 79 -40.24 6.27 9.39
C GLN A 79 -39.30 5.09 9.67
N ALA A 80 -39.51 4.36 10.78
CA ALA A 80 -38.75 3.17 11.10
C ALA A 80 -39.04 2.03 10.10
N ALA A 81 -40.31 1.82 9.74
CA ALA A 81 -40.73 0.82 8.77
C ALA A 81 -40.17 1.09 7.36
N ARG A 82 -40.17 2.36 6.91
CA ARG A 82 -39.59 2.75 5.60
C ARG A 82 -38.07 2.59 5.55
N ARG A 83 -37.36 2.85 6.65
CA ARG A 83 -35.90 2.63 6.74
C ARG A 83 -35.54 1.15 6.80
N GLN A 84 -36.33 0.34 7.50
CA GLN A 84 -36.16 -1.13 7.51
C GLN A 84 -36.41 -1.74 6.14
N ALA A 85 -37.44 -1.27 5.41
CA ALA A 85 -37.70 -1.69 4.04
C ALA A 85 -36.57 -1.28 3.07
N GLY A 86 -36.05 -0.06 3.20
CA GLY A 86 -34.90 0.41 2.41
C GLY A 86 -33.61 -0.35 2.70
N LEU A 87 -33.35 -0.67 3.97
CA LEU A 87 -32.19 -1.48 4.39
C LEU A 87 -32.32 -2.93 3.89
N ALA A 88 -33.52 -3.53 3.97
CA ALA A 88 -33.77 -4.87 3.46
C ALA A 88 -33.58 -4.95 1.94
N LEU A 89 -34.05 -3.95 1.20
CA LEU A 89 -33.84 -3.86 -0.25
C LEU A 89 -32.34 -3.69 -0.58
N TYR A 90 -31.63 -2.85 0.16
CA TYR A 90 -30.19 -2.66 -0.03
C TYR A 90 -29.39 -3.93 0.24
N VAL A 91 -29.69 -4.65 1.33
CA VAL A 91 -29.05 -5.94 1.65
C VAL A 91 -29.38 -6.98 0.59
N ALA A 92 -30.61 -7.05 0.10
CA ALA A 92 -31.00 -7.96 -0.98
C ALA A 92 -30.25 -7.66 -2.29
N LEU A 93 -30.14 -6.38 -2.67
CA LEU A 93 -29.36 -5.96 -3.85
C LEU A 93 -27.87 -6.23 -3.68
N PHE A 94 -27.31 -6.01 -2.50
CA PHE A 94 -25.91 -6.31 -2.19
C PHE A 94 -25.64 -7.81 -2.25
N CYS A 95 -26.50 -8.65 -1.67
CA CYS A 95 -26.39 -10.11 -1.79
C CYS A 95 -26.51 -10.58 -3.24
N ALA A 96 -27.45 -10.01 -4.01
CA ALA A 96 -27.59 -10.32 -5.43
C ALA A 96 -26.33 -9.93 -6.23
N ALA A 97 -25.73 -8.78 -5.92
CA ALA A 97 -24.47 -8.35 -6.52
C ALA A 97 -23.31 -9.27 -6.14
N VAL A 98 -23.16 -9.65 -4.87
CA VAL A 98 -22.12 -10.59 -4.40
C VAL A 98 -22.28 -11.97 -5.02
N VAL A 99 -23.50 -12.48 -5.16
CA VAL A 99 -23.78 -13.76 -5.83
C VAL A 99 -23.48 -13.66 -7.32
N THR A 100 -23.85 -12.55 -7.95
CA THR A 100 -23.59 -12.30 -9.38
C THR A 100 -22.10 -12.21 -9.64
N VAL A 101 -21.36 -11.47 -8.82
CA VAL A 101 -19.90 -11.34 -8.83
C VAL A 101 -19.24 -12.71 -8.56
N GLY A 102 -19.68 -13.44 -7.55
CA GLY A 102 -19.15 -14.76 -7.19
C GLY A 102 -19.43 -15.87 -8.23
N LEU A 103 -20.54 -15.79 -8.96
CA LEU A 103 -20.89 -16.74 -10.02
C LEU A 103 -20.32 -16.36 -11.40
N LEU A 104 -20.14 -15.06 -11.68
CA LEU A 104 -19.61 -14.59 -12.97
C LEU A 104 -18.10 -14.41 -12.99
N LEU A 105 -17.44 -14.05 -11.88
CA LEU A 105 -15.97 -13.89 -11.85
C LEU A 105 -15.22 -15.16 -12.24
N PRO A 106 -15.55 -16.36 -11.73
CA PRO A 106 -14.82 -17.58 -12.09
C PRO A 106 -14.92 -17.94 -13.58
N ARG A 107 -15.95 -17.41 -14.28
CA ARG A 107 -16.11 -17.61 -15.73
C ARG A 107 -15.37 -16.59 -16.59
N TYR A 108 -14.93 -15.48 -15.99
CA TYR A 108 -14.22 -14.40 -16.69
C TYR A 108 -12.74 -14.30 -16.33
N VAL A 109 -12.35 -14.81 -15.16
CA VAL A 109 -10.95 -14.83 -14.72
C VAL A 109 -10.37 -16.19 -15.06
N ALA A 110 -9.57 -16.26 -16.12
CA ALA A 110 -8.70 -17.41 -16.35
C ALA A 110 -7.77 -17.61 -15.15
N GLU A 111 -7.52 -18.86 -14.76
CA GLU A 111 -6.54 -19.19 -13.71
C GLU A 111 -5.18 -18.58 -14.08
N ARG A 112 -4.69 -17.69 -13.22
CA ARG A 112 -3.37 -17.06 -13.37
C ARG A 112 -2.31 -18.13 -13.11
N PRO A 113 -1.34 -18.36 -14.00
CA PRO A 113 -0.22 -19.21 -13.69
C PRO A 113 0.66 -18.57 -12.61
N GLU A 114 1.10 -19.39 -11.65
CA GLU A 114 1.96 -18.97 -10.55
C GLU A 114 3.36 -18.59 -11.05
N GLY A 115 3.81 -17.37 -10.72
CA GLY A 115 5.11 -16.83 -11.14
C GLY A 115 5.04 -15.41 -11.72
N GLY A 116 4.44 -14.47 -10.97
CA GLY A 116 4.14 -13.12 -11.46
C GLY A 116 5.33 -12.15 -11.49
N PHE A 117 6.04 -12.12 -12.62
CA PHE A 117 6.53 -10.86 -13.21
C PHE A 117 5.86 -10.71 -14.58
N ILE A 118 4.75 -9.99 -14.64
CA ILE A 118 4.18 -9.58 -15.93
C ILE A 118 4.99 -8.37 -16.40
N THR A 119 6.10 -8.64 -17.09
CA THR A 119 6.61 -7.66 -18.06
C THR A 119 5.53 -7.52 -19.13
N GLY A 120 5.14 -6.30 -19.47
CA GLY A 120 3.92 -5.99 -20.23
C GLY A 120 3.92 -6.46 -21.69
N ASN A 121 4.02 -7.76 -21.93
CA ASN A 121 4.03 -8.39 -23.25
C ASN A 121 2.90 -9.38 -23.47
N GLU A 122 1.89 -9.44 -22.59
CA GLU A 122 0.67 -10.19 -22.86
C GLU A 122 -0.27 -9.32 -23.69
N ALA A 123 -0.18 -9.49 -25.02
CA ALA A 123 -1.29 -9.18 -25.89
C ALA A 123 -2.49 -9.99 -25.38
N ALA A 124 -3.60 -9.31 -25.07
CA ALA A 124 -4.86 -9.96 -24.74
C ALA A 124 -5.11 -11.09 -25.75
N ALA A 125 -5.25 -12.32 -25.25
CA ALA A 125 -5.65 -13.44 -26.09
C ALA A 125 -6.93 -13.04 -26.85
N PRO A 126 -7.02 -13.29 -28.17
CA PRO A 126 -8.21 -12.92 -28.93
C PRO A 126 -9.42 -13.64 -28.32
N ALA A 127 -10.53 -12.91 -28.20
CA ALA A 127 -11.80 -13.47 -27.76
C ALA A 127 -12.15 -14.72 -28.61
N PRO A 128 -12.69 -15.80 -28.01
CA PRO A 128 -13.02 -17.01 -28.75
C PRO A 128 -14.01 -16.67 -29.87
N GLY A 129 -13.55 -16.83 -31.12
CA GLY A 129 -14.31 -16.50 -32.34
C GLY A 129 -13.70 -15.40 -33.24
N SER A 130 -12.61 -14.75 -32.84
CA SER A 130 -11.90 -13.80 -33.70
C SER A 130 -10.94 -14.52 -34.66
N SER A 131 -11.16 -14.39 -35.96
CA SER A 131 -10.30 -14.95 -37.03
C SER A 131 -9.10 -14.05 -37.36
N LEU A 132 -8.66 -13.23 -36.41
CA LEU A 132 -7.41 -12.49 -36.55
C LEU A 132 -6.28 -13.45 -36.17
N ASP A 133 -5.36 -13.69 -37.11
CA ASP A 133 -4.13 -14.44 -36.85
C ASP A 133 -3.53 -13.95 -35.53
N PRO A 134 -3.17 -14.84 -34.59
CA PRO A 134 -2.49 -14.42 -33.38
C PRO A 134 -1.25 -13.65 -33.82
N ALA A 135 -1.19 -12.35 -33.49
CA ALA A 135 -0.04 -11.52 -33.79
C ALA A 135 1.21 -12.31 -33.36
N PRO A 136 2.25 -12.41 -34.21
CA PRO A 136 3.42 -13.21 -33.90
C PRO A 136 3.87 -12.81 -32.51
N SER A 137 4.04 -13.80 -31.62
CA SER A 137 4.50 -13.61 -30.25
C SER A 137 5.73 -12.73 -30.28
N ALA A 138 5.53 -11.42 -30.13
CA ALA A 138 6.59 -10.45 -30.34
C ALA A 138 7.57 -10.74 -29.22
N SER A 139 8.79 -11.18 -29.55
CA SER A 139 9.86 -11.26 -28.57
C SER A 139 9.85 -9.98 -27.75
N PRO A 140 9.96 -10.04 -26.41
CA PRO A 140 9.94 -8.84 -25.57
C PRO A 140 10.82 -7.79 -26.23
N ARG A 141 10.25 -6.65 -26.62
CA ARG A 141 11.02 -5.59 -27.27
C ARG A 141 12.22 -5.30 -26.38
N ASP A 142 13.42 -5.34 -26.95
CA ASP A 142 14.65 -5.10 -26.21
C ASP A 142 14.65 -3.66 -25.66
N LEU A 143 14.21 -3.50 -24.41
CA LEU A 143 14.13 -2.22 -23.74
C LEU A 143 15.52 -1.70 -23.34
N SER A 144 16.60 -2.48 -23.49
CA SER A 144 17.96 -2.02 -23.16
C SER A 144 18.41 -0.85 -24.04
N LYS A 145 17.86 -0.76 -25.26
CA LYS A 145 18.16 0.31 -26.23
C LYS A 145 17.22 1.51 -26.12
N VAL A 146 16.11 1.36 -25.40
CA VAL A 146 15.14 2.44 -25.19
C VAL A 146 15.64 3.32 -24.04
N THR A 147 15.76 4.61 -24.27
CA THR A 147 16.22 5.59 -23.27
C THR A 147 15.13 5.91 -22.24
N GLU A 148 15.50 6.39 -21.05
CA GLU A 148 14.51 6.87 -20.07
C GLU A 148 13.64 7.99 -20.63
N ALA A 149 14.23 8.89 -21.42
CA ALA A 149 13.49 9.99 -22.05
C ALA A 149 12.41 9.50 -23.02
N GLU A 150 12.66 8.40 -23.75
CA GLU A 150 11.66 7.78 -24.61
C GLU A 150 10.58 7.07 -23.78
N MET A 151 10.96 6.38 -22.70
CA MET A 151 9.99 5.77 -21.78
C MET A 151 9.10 6.84 -21.13
N GLU A 152 9.66 7.96 -20.70
CA GLU A 152 8.93 9.09 -20.12
C GLU A 152 7.90 9.65 -21.10
N LYS A 153 8.28 9.84 -22.37
CA LYS A 153 7.32 10.26 -23.41
C LYS A 153 6.17 9.27 -23.56
N VAL A 154 6.46 7.96 -23.53
CA VAL A 154 5.43 6.92 -23.62
C VAL A 154 4.50 6.96 -22.41
N VAL A 155 5.05 7.09 -21.21
CA VAL A 155 4.29 7.15 -19.95
C VAL A 155 3.47 8.43 -19.85
N ALA A 156 3.98 9.56 -20.32
CA ALA A 156 3.28 10.84 -20.37
C ALA A 156 2.12 10.81 -21.38
N ALA A 157 2.34 10.22 -22.56
CA ALA A 157 1.29 10.08 -23.58
C ALA A 157 0.24 9.04 -23.20
N ASN A 158 0.60 8.03 -22.40
CA ASN A 158 -0.28 6.93 -22.00
C ASN A 158 -0.23 6.72 -20.48
N PRO A 159 -0.93 7.53 -19.67
CA PRO A 159 -0.79 7.49 -18.20
C PRO A 159 -1.06 6.12 -17.55
N ASN A 160 -1.87 5.28 -18.21
CA ASN A 160 -2.28 3.95 -17.75
C ASN A 160 -1.37 2.81 -18.21
N VAL A 161 -0.24 3.09 -18.90
CA VAL A 161 0.75 2.09 -19.32
C VAL A 161 1.61 1.62 -18.14
N LEU A 162 0.97 0.91 -17.20
CA LEU A 162 1.58 0.56 -15.92
C LEU A 162 2.88 -0.23 -16.06
N GLY A 163 2.94 -1.18 -17.00
CA GLY A 163 4.15 -1.97 -17.23
C GLY A 163 5.38 -1.13 -17.60
N MET A 164 5.23 -0.14 -18.49
CA MET A 164 6.32 0.76 -18.86
C MET A 164 6.68 1.72 -17.72
N ARG A 165 5.68 2.21 -16.99
CA ARG A 165 5.88 3.05 -15.79
C ARG A 165 6.70 2.31 -14.73
N LEU A 166 6.38 1.05 -14.45
CA LEU A 166 7.12 0.22 -13.48
C LEU A 166 8.52 -0.12 -13.97
N ALA A 167 8.69 -0.39 -15.26
CA ALA A 167 10.02 -0.62 -15.85
C ALA A 167 10.90 0.64 -15.74
N LEU A 168 10.33 1.83 -15.97
CA LEU A 168 11.02 3.10 -15.81
C LEU A 168 11.39 3.36 -14.34
N ALA A 169 10.46 3.09 -13.41
CA ALA A 169 10.69 3.20 -11.98
C ALA A 169 11.85 2.29 -11.51
N ALA A 170 11.85 1.03 -11.96
CA ALA A 170 12.92 0.07 -11.66
C ALA A 170 14.28 0.52 -12.24
N ARG A 171 14.29 1.12 -13.43
CA ARG A 171 15.51 1.67 -14.04
C ARG A 171 16.05 2.87 -13.26
N TYR A 172 15.19 3.78 -12.82
CA TYR A 172 15.61 4.87 -11.93
C TYR A 172 16.14 4.35 -10.59
N ALA A 173 15.47 3.34 -10.01
CA ALA A 173 15.91 2.68 -8.79
C ALA A 173 17.32 2.06 -8.95
N GLY A 174 17.57 1.34 -10.05
CA GLY A 174 18.87 0.75 -10.36
C GLY A 174 20.00 1.77 -10.55
N LYS A 175 19.67 3.01 -10.94
CA LYS A 175 20.62 4.13 -11.06
C LYS A 175 20.76 4.96 -9.77
N GLY A 176 20.09 4.57 -8.69
CA GLY A 176 20.08 5.31 -7.43
C GLY A 176 19.24 6.60 -7.45
N GLN A 177 18.47 6.84 -8.52
CA GLN A 177 17.57 7.99 -8.64
C GLN A 177 16.25 7.70 -7.94
N TYR A 178 16.32 7.52 -6.61
CA TYR A 178 15.19 7.01 -5.82
C TYR A 178 13.99 7.95 -5.82
N ASP A 179 14.20 9.27 -5.84
CA ASP A 179 13.10 10.26 -5.87
C ASP A 179 12.19 10.07 -7.10
N LYS A 180 12.80 9.92 -8.29
CA LYS A 180 12.07 9.66 -9.53
C LYS A 180 11.38 8.30 -9.51
N ALA A 181 12.06 7.28 -8.99
CA ALA A 181 11.48 5.96 -8.88
C ALA A 181 10.20 5.98 -8.01
N VAL A 182 10.26 6.66 -6.86
CA VAL A 182 9.12 6.79 -5.93
C VAL A 182 7.94 7.52 -6.57
N GLU A 183 8.18 8.54 -7.39
CA GLU A 183 7.10 9.21 -8.15
C GLU A 183 6.33 8.22 -9.03
N HIS A 184 7.04 7.43 -9.84
CA HIS A 184 6.40 6.45 -10.71
C HIS A 184 5.71 5.32 -9.93
N TYR A 185 6.33 4.82 -8.85
CA TYR A 185 5.69 3.83 -7.95
C TYR A 185 4.46 4.42 -7.25
N GLY A 186 4.48 5.69 -6.88
CA GLY A 186 3.34 6.39 -6.27
C GLY A 186 2.16 6.47 -7.23
N VAL A 187 2.39 6.82 -8.50
CA VAL A 187 1.33 6.80 -9.52
C VAL A 187 0.81 5.38 -9.76
N ALA A 188 1.70 4.38 -9.81
CA ALA A 188 1.32 2.98 -9.94
C ALA A 188 0.39 2.53 -8.79
N LEU A 189 0.71 2.88 -7.55
CA LEU A 189 -0.12 2.56 -6.38
C LEU A 189 -1.44 3.33 -6.35
N LYS A 190 -1.50 4.55 -6.89
CA LYS A 190 -2.77 5.27 -7.05
C LYS A 190 -3.70 4.57 -8.06
N GLN A 191 -3.13 3.98 -9.12
CA GLN A 191 -3.89 3.25 -10.13
C GLN A 191 -4.30 1.86 -9.66
N ASN A 192 -3.41 1.15 -8.96
CA ASN A 192 -3.68 -0.15 -8.36
C ASN A 192 -3.25 -0.17 -6.89
N PRO A 193 -4.15 0.21 -5.96
CA PRO A 193 -3.84 0.23 -4.54
C PRO A 193 -3.54 -1.15 -3.97
N ASP A 194 -4.00 -2.24 -4.56
CA ASP A 194 -3.87 -3.58 -3.98
C ASP A 194 -2.69 -4.38 -4.58
N ASP A 195 -1.82 -3.72 -5.34
CA ASP A 195 -0.61 -4.35 -5.87
C ASP A 195 0.45 -4.53 -4.77
N ALA A 196 0.53 -5.75 -4.25
CA ALA A 196 1.50 -6.13 -3.23
C ALA A 196 2.96 -5.96 -3.71
N GLY A 197 3.24 -6.28 -4.98
CA GLY A 197 4.58 -6.21 -5.54
C GLY A 197 5.08 -4.77 -5.68
N VAL A 198 4.26 -3.91 -6.28
CA VAL A 198 4.55 -2.46 -6.40
C VAL A 198 4.72 -1.82 -5.02
N ARG A 199 3.88 -2.21 -4.05
CA ARG A 199 4.00 -1.70 -2.68
C ARG A 199 5.28 -2.16 -1.99
N ALA A 200 5.70 -3.41 -2.20
CA ALA A 200 6.95 -3.93 -1.67
C ALA A 200 8.17 -3.19 -2.25
N GLN A 201 8.16 -2.92 -3.57
CA GLN A 201 9.21 -2.14 -4.24
C GLN A 201 9.26 -0.68 -3.72
N ALA A 202 8.11 -0.04 -3.52
CA ALA A 202 8.04 1.28 -2.90
C ALA A 202 8.61 1.27 -1.47
N GLY A 203 8.30 0.24 -0.68
CA GLY A 203 8.90 0.02 0.64
C GLY A 203 10.42 -0.10 0.58
N TRP A 204 10.95 -0.88 -0.36
CA TRP A 204 12.40 -1.01 -0.57
C TRP A 204 13.08 0.32 -0.90
N LEU A 205 12.45 1.13 -1.76
CA LEU A 205 12.95 2.47 -2.09
C LEU A 205 12.95 3.42 -0.90
N LEU A 206 11.90 3.40 -0.08
CA LEU A 206 11.84 4.17 1.16
C LEU A 206 13.03 3.82 2.06
N PHE A 207 13.40 2.54 2.16
CA PHE A 207 14.58 2.14 2.90
C PHE A 207 15.87 2.69 2.28
N LYS A 208 16.02 2.66 0.95
CA LYS A 208 17.19 3.25 0.27
C LYS A 208 17.32 4.76 0.47
N MET A 209 16.22 5.45 0.73
CA MET A 209 16.19 6.86 1.12
C MET A 209 16.35 7.09 2.64
N GLY A 210 16.67 6.05 3.41
CA GLY A 210 16.87 6.14 4.86
C GLY A 210 15.58 6.18 5.69
N ARG A 211 14.42 5.88 5.10
CA ARG A 211 13.12 5.88 5.77
C ARG A 211 12.71 4.47 6.21
N ALA A 212 13.49 3.85 7.11
CA ALA A 212 13.33 2.45 7.50
C ALA A 212 11.95 2.11 8.10
N ASP A 213 11.38 2.97 8.94
CA ASP A 213 10.07 2.71 9.56
C ASP A 213 8.93 2.74 8.54
N ASN A 214 8.96 3.69 7.61
CA ASN A 214 7.99 3.76 6.51
C ASN A 214 8.14 2.55 5.58
N ALA A 215 9.37 2.14 5.29
CA ALA A 215 9.65 0.95 4.49
C ALA A 215 9.03 -0.32 5.10
N LEU A 216 9.19 -0.52 6.41
CA LEU A 216 8.59 -1.66 7.11
C LEU A 216 7.07 -1.61 7.07
N ARG A 217 6.45 -0.44 7.28
CA ARG A 217 4.98 -0.30 7.15
C ARG A 217 4.47 -0.67 5.76
N PHE A 218 5.16 -0.23 4.71
CA PHE A 218 4.81 -0.59 3.33
C PHE A 218 4.96 -2.08 3.08
N LEU A 219 6.01 -2.71 3.60
CA LEU A 219 6.22 -4.14 3.47
C LEU A 219 5.21 -4.96 4.27
N ASP A 220 4.80 -4.50 5.46
CA ASP A 220 3.76 -5.14 6.25
C ASP A 220 2.41 -5.10 5.53
N GLN A 221 2.09 -3.97 4.90
CA GLN A 221 0.91 -3.85 4.05
C GLN A 221 1.01 -4.74 2.80
N ALA A 222 2.18 -4.83 2.16
CA ALA A 222 2.38 -5.73 1.02
C ALA A 222 2.21 -7.20 1.44
N LEU A 223 2.75 -7.59 2.60
CA LEU A 223 2.62 -8.94 3.15
C LEU A 223 1.22 -9.24 3.68
N ALA A 224 0.42 -8.22 4.02
CA ALA A 224 -1.00 -8.41 4.32
C ALA A 224 -1.82 -8.77 3.07
N LEU A 225 -1.40 -8.28 1.90
CA LEU A 225 -2.03 -8.57 0.60
C LEU A 225 -1.52 -9.89 0.00
N ASP A 226 -0.21 -10.11 0.05
CA ASP A 226 0.44 -11.37 -0.34
C ASP A 226 1.43 -11.82 0.75
N PRO A 227 0.97 -12.66 1.69
CA PRO A 227 1.81 -13.21 2.76
C PRO A 227 2.96 -14.08 2.25
N SER A 228 2.87 -14.57 1.02
CA SER A 228 3.85 -15.45 0.39
C SER A 228 4.84 -14.70 -0.50
N SER A 229 4.78 -13.37 -0.57
CA SER A 229 5.67 -12.58 -1.43
C SER A 229 7.14 -12.77 -1.02
N ALA A 230 7.90 -13.48 -1.86
CA ALA A 230 9.32 -13.73 -1.60
C ALA A 230 10.12 -12.41 -1.61
N ASP A 231 9.74 -11.46 -2.46
CA ASP A 231 10.33 -10.11 -2.55
C ASP A 231 10.10 -9.34 -1.26
N ALA A 232 8.84 -9.24 -0.81
CA ALA A 232 8.52 -8.47 0.37
C ALA A 232 9.17 -9.05 1.64
N LEU A 233 9.19 -10.38 1.79
CA LEU A 233 9.88 -11.06 2.89
C LEU A 233 11.39 -10.80 2.84
N TRP A 234 12.00 -10.88 1.66
CA TRP A 234 13.44 -10.64 1.50
C TRP A 234 13.81 -9.18 1.77
N TYR A 235 13.05 -8.21 1.26
CA TYR A 235 13.24 -6.78 1.58
C TYR A 235 13.08 -6.53 3.07
N LYS A 236 12.06 -7.09 3.71
CA LYS A 236 11.83 -6.95 5.15
C LYS A 236 12.99 -7.51 5.96
N ALA A 237 13.53 -8.66 5.60
CA ALA A 237 14.71 -9.23 6.26
C ALA A 237 15.95 -8.34 6.13
N ASN A 238 16.21 -7.76 4.95
CA ASN A 238 17.30 -6.79 4.77
C ASN A 238 17.11 -5.56 5.67
N ILE A 239 15.90 -5.00 5.72
CA ILE A 239 15.62 -3.78 6.48
C ILE A 239 15.70 -4.04 8.00
N LEU A 240 15.23 -5.19 8.47
CA LEU A 240 15.39 -5.57 9.88
C LEU A 240 16.86 -5.64 10.25
N PHE A 241 17.68 -6.29 9.42
CA PHE A 241 19.12 -6.40 9.68
C PHE A 241 19.85 -5.07 9.58
N GLU A 242 19.74 -4.37 8.45
CA GLU A 242 20.54 -3.17 8.17
C GLU A 242 19.97 -1.93 8.85
N GLY A 243 18.66 -1.72 8.77
CA GLY A 243 17.97 -0.53 9.25
C GLY A 243 17.62 -0.57 10.73
N ARG A 244 17.20 -1.73 11.24
CA ARG A 244 16.79 -1.89 12.65
C ARG A 244 17.80 -2.59 13.54
N LYS A 245 18.89 -3.10 12.96
CA LYS A 245 19.90 -3.92 13.67
C LYS A 245 19.30 -5.14 14.37
N ASP A 246 18.17 -5.62 13.86
CA ASP A 246 17.44 -6.79 14.36
C ASP A 246 17.85 -8.04 13.58
N ALA A 247 19.00 -8.60 13.95
CA ALA A 247 19.51 -9.82 13.34
C ALA A 247 18.59 -11.03 13.61
N THR A 248 17.97 -11.11 14.80
CA THR A 248 17.07 -12.21 15.17
C THR A 248 15.82 -12.22 14.32
N GLY A 249 15.17 -11.06 14.15
CA GLY A 249 13.99 -10.91 13.29
C GLY A 249 14.31 -11.20 11.83
N ALA A 250 15.44 -10.71 11.32
CA ALA A 250 15.90 -11.01 9.97
C ALA A 250 16.12 -12.52 9.75
N LEU A 251 16.82 -13.20 10.66
CA LEU A 251 17.07 -14.65 10.56
C LEU A 251 15.79 -15.48 10.63
N LYS A 252 14.78 -15.05 11.40
CA LYS A 252 13.48 -15.71 11.45
C LYS A 252 12.81 -15.71 10.08
N ILE A 253 12.78 -14.57 9.40
CA ILE A 253 12.19 -14.46 8.06
C ILE A 253 13.01 -15.27 7.04
N LEU A 254 14.33 -15.15 7.08
CA LEU A 254 15.22 -15.85 6.14
C LEU A 254 15.11 -17.36 6.24
N ARG A 255 14.95 -17.91 7.45
CA ARG A 255 14.70 -19.34 7.64
C ARG A 255 13.42 -19.80 6.93
N GLY A 256 12.36 -19.01 7.01
CA GLY A 256 11.10 -19.29 6.30
C GLY A 256 11.27 -19.26 4.78
N LEU A 257 12.09 -18.33 4.26
CA LEU A 257 12.44 -18.31 2.84
C LEU A 257 13.31 -19.52 2.43
N GLN A 258 14.26 -19.95 3.26
CA GLN A 258 15.10 -21.11 2.96
C GLN A 258 14.33 -22.43 2.90
N SER A 259 13.22 -22.56 3.63
CA SER A 259 12.36 -23.76 3.56
C SER A 259 11.49 -23.83 2.30
N ARG A 260 11.45 -22.77 1.49
CA ARG A 260 10.64 -22.72 0.27
C ARG A 260 11.38 -23.37 -0.91
N THR A 261 10.70 -24.27 -1.60
CA THR A 261 11.22 -24.95 -2.78
C THR A 261 10.89 -24.23 -4.09
N ASP A 262 9.93 -23.30 -4.06
CA ASP A 262 9.40 -22.55 -5.19
C ASP A 262 10.20 -21.25 -5.50
N LEU A 263 11.25 -20.96 -4.73
CA LEU A 263 12.04 -19.75 -4.94
C LEU A 263 12.87 -19.81 -6.24
N PRO A 264 12.89 -18.72 -7.04
CA PRO A 264 13.83 -18.54 -8.14
C PRO A 264 15.27 -18.71 -7.67
N ALA A 265 16.13 -19.22 -8.56
CA ALA A 265 17.54 -19.49 -8.24
C ALA A 265 18.26 -18.24 -7.71
N GLU A 266 18.06 -17.09 -8.36
CA GLU A 266 18.62 -15.80 -7.94
C GLU A 266 18.23 -15.46 -6.50
N ARG A 267 16.92 -15.54 -6.19
CA ARG A 267 16.42 -15.24 -4.84
C ARG A 267 16.98 -16.21 -3.80
N ARG A 268 17.13 -17.49 -4.14
CA ARG A 268 17.73 -18.49 -3.23
C ARG A 268 19.16 -18.09 -2.86
N THR A 269 19.97 -17.74 -3.85
CA THR A 269 21.35 -17.25 -3.64
C THR A 269 21.38 -15.97 -2.81
N GLU A 270 20.47 -15.03 -3.06
CA GLU A 270 20.36 -13.79 -2.26
C GLU A 270 20.00 -14.07 -0.80
N VAL A 271 19.07 -14.99 -0.54
CA VAL A 271 18.67 -15.41 0.81
C VAL A 271 19.83 -16.08 1.55
N GLU A 272 20.56 -16.98 0.88
CA GLU A 272 21.74 -17.65 1.46
C GLU A 272 22.84 -16.66 1.81
N ARG A 273 23.16 -15.74 0.88
CA ARG A 273 24.16 -14.69 1.08
C ARG A 273 23.81 -13.78 2.25
N LEU A 274 22.55 -13.33 2.33
CA LEU A 274 22.11 -12.49 3.43
C LEU A 274 22.15 -13.26 4.76
N THR A 275 21.69 -14.50 4.79
CA THR A 275 21.71 -15.34 6.00
C THR A 275 23.14 -15.50 6.55
N ALA A 276 24.11 -15.79 5.68
CA ALA A 276 25.52 -15.91 6.07
C ALA A 276 26.09 -14.57 6.60
N THR A 277 25.65 -13.45 6.03
CA THR A 277 26.07 -12.11 6.47
C THR A 277 25.50 -11.76 7.83
N VAL A 278 24.21 -12.02 8.05
CA VAL A 278 23.53 -11.74 9.33
C VAL A 278 24.12 -12.59 10.46
N ARG A 279 24.41 -13.88 10.22
CA ARG A 279 25.03 -14.76 11.23
C ARG A 279 26.42 -14.27 11.64
N ARG A 280 27.28 -13.98 10.66
CA ARG A 280 28.64 -13.46 10.96
C ARG A 280 28.60 -12.17 11.77
N ALA A 281 27.66 -11.27 11.47
CA ALA A 281 27.50 -10.04 12.23
C ALA A 281 27.01 -10.29 13.67
N ALA A 282 26.11 -11.25 13.85
CA ALA A 282 25.59 -11.63 15.17
C ALA A 282 26.63 -12.35 16.04
N ASP A 283 27.49 -13.19 15.44
CA ASP A 283 28.52 -13.94 16.16
C ASP A 283 29.74 -13.07 16.53
N GLY A 284 29.91 -11.93 15.86
CA GLY A 284 31.02 -10.98 16.08
C GLY A 284 30.66 -9.76 16.94
N SER A 285 29.43 -9.68 17.44
CA SER A 285 28.92 -8.59 18.30
C SER A 285 28.83 -9.04 19.76
#